data_AF-A0A7C3ZAE9-F1
#
_entry.id   AF-A0A7C3ZAE9-F1
#
_cell.length_a   1.000
_cell.length_b   1.000
_cell.length_c   1.000
_cell.angle_alpha   90.00
_cell.angle_beta   90.00
_cell.angle_gamma   90.00
#
_symmetry.space_group_name_H-M   'P 1'
#
loop_
_entity.id
_entity.type
_entity.pdbx_description
1 polymer ?
#
loop_
_entity_poly.entity_id
_entity_poly.type
_entity_poly.pdbx_seq_one_letter_code
_entity_poly.pdbx_strand_id
1 'polypeptide(L)'
;FVSPGTKLEDFYNVRYGENGDFIPQAYSYQSEISDGSAEISLNRNGVVWDGDKKMDVSVSKKIVISKERDGFSGFYKIKNLSNDGLKAIFMPELVFAFSNISVANLKEVDNIASYIFNDSVRGNIKLDFSIPLKLWIFPIETISNSENGIEKNYQGSVVCPRIERCFQGLEEFSFSFSVAVL
;
A
#
# COMPACT_ATOMS: atom_id res chain seq x y z
N PHE A 1 4.19 5.47 -6.27
CA PHE A 1 5.64 5.60 -5.99
C PHE A 1 5.85 7.03 -5.56
N VAL A 2 6.39 7.27 -4.38
CA VAL A 2 6.50 8.65 -3.87
C VAL A 2 7.94 9.14 -3.88
N SER A 3 8.10 10.47 -3.98
CA SER A 3 9.41 11.13 -3.93
C SER A 3 10.22 10.74 -2.68
N PRO A 4 11.53 10.43 -2.82
CA PRO A 4 12.41 10.25 -1.68
C PRO A 4 12.33 11.44 -0.71
N GLY A 5 12.28 11.17 0.60
CA GLY A 5 12.15 12.20 1.62
C GLY A 5 10.72 12.67 1.93
N THR A 6 9.70 12.18 1.22
CA THR A 6 8.29 12.39 1.60
C THR A 6 8.06 11.95 3.04
N LYS A 7 7.42 12.81 3.84
CA LYS A 7 7.03 12.53 5.24
C LYS A 7 5.57 12.08 5.32
N LEU A 8 5.21 11.44 6.44
CA LEU A 8 3.84 10.97 6.67
C LEU A 8 2.84 12.14 6.63
N GLU A 9 3.16 13.27 7.23
CA GLU A 9 2.28 14.45 7.26
C GLU A 9 2.08 15.04 5.86
N ASP A 10 3.13 15.06 5.04
CA ASP A 10 3.05 15.52 3.66
C ASP A 10 2.19 14.57 2.83
N PHE A 11 2.34 13.26 3.02
CA PHE A 11 1.52 12.25 2.34
C PHE A 11 0.04 12.37 2.73
N TYR A 12 -0.25 12.44 4.03
CA TYR A 12 -1.60 12.61 4.60
C TYR A 12 -2.30 13.88 4.11
N ASN A 13 -1.55 14.98 3.94
CA ASN A 13 -2.10 16.25 3.45
C ASN A 13 -2.07 16.38 1.91
N VAL A 14 -1.73 15.32 1.16
CA VAL A 14 -1.63 15.32 -0.30
C VAL A 14 -0.62 16.38 -0.80
N ARG A 15 0.49 16.54 -0.08
CA ARG A 15 1.61 17.45 -0.37
C ARG A 15 2.86 16.67 -0.77
N TYR A 16 2.70 15.67 -1.63
CA TYR A 16 3.77 14.80 -2.09
C TYR A 16 3.81 14.71 -3.62
N GLY A 17 4.98 14.36 -4.15
CA GLY A 17 5.12 13.98 -5.56
C GLY A 17 4.78 12.51 -5.74
N GLU A 18 3.75 12.22 -6.54
CA GLU A 18 3.54 10.88 -7.10
C GLU A 18 4.47 10.74 -8.31
N ASN A 19 5.54 9.99 -8.11
CA ASN A 19 6.62 9.79 -9.05
C ASN A 19 6.37 8.60 -9.98
N GLY A 20 5.21 7.93 -9.94
CA GLY A 20 4.90 6.81 -10.83
C GLY A 20 3.56 6.97 -11.53
N ASP A 21 3.38 6.26 -12.64
CA ASP A 21 2.12 6.26 -13.40
C ASP A 21 1.24 5.04 -13.09
N PHE A 22 1.43 4.42 -11.94
CA PHE A 22 0.81 3.14 -11.57
C PHE A 22 -0.56 3.27 -10.91
N ILE A 23 -0.97 4.48 -10.52
CA ILE A 23 -2.30 4.73 -9.94
C ILE A 23 -3.36 4.96 -11.04
N PRO A 24 -3.20 5.91 -11.97
CA PRO A 24 -4.29 6.25 -12.90
C PRO A 24 -4.36 5.36 -14.14
N GLN A 25 -3.40 4.46 -14.35
CA GLN A 25 -3.26 3.73 -15.60
C GLN A 25 -3.61 2.24 -15.47
N ALA A 26 -4.08 1.66 -16.56
CA ALA A 26 -4.53 0.27 -16.59
C ALA A 26 -3.40 -0.74 -16.34
N TYR A 27 -3.78 -1.87 -15.73
CA TYR A 27 -2.97 -3.08 -15.65
C TYR A 27 -3.56 -4.14 -16.58
N SER A 28 -2.68 -4.90 -17.22
CA SER A 28 -3.08 -6.21 -17.75
C SER A 28 -3.40 -7.14 -16.59
N TYR A 29 -4.34 -8.07 -16.76
CA TYR A 29 -4.69 -9.00 -15.70
C TYR A 29 -4.99 -10.40 -16.22
N GLN A 30 -4.81 -11.37 -15.34
CA GLN A 30 -5.25 -12.76 -15.48
C GLN A 30 -5.82 -13.19 -14.13
N SER A 31 -6.84 -14.04 -14.15
CA SER A 31 -7.47 -14.55 -12.93
C SER A 31 -7.68 -16.04 -13.03
N GLU A 32 -7.51 -16.72 -11.89
CA GLU A 32 -7.72 -18.16 -11.76
C GLU A 32 -8.57 -18.41 -10.52
N ILE A 33 -9.54 -19.31 -10.65
CA ILE A 33 -10.36 -19.77 -9.53
C ILE A 33 -10.22 -21.30 -9.50
N SER A 34 -9.88 -21.82 -8.34
CA SER A 34 -9.77 -23.25 -8.05
C SER A 34 -10.60 -23.61 -6.83
N ASP A 35 -10.70 -24.90 -6.50
CA ASP A 35 -11.43 -25.31 -5.31
C ASP A 35 -10.78 -24.76 -4.03
N GLY A 36 -11.42 -23.74 -3.45
CA GLY A 36 -10.98 -23.11 -2.19
C GLY A 36 -9.99 -21.96 -2.34
N SER A 37 -9.66 -21.51 -3.56
CA SER A 37 -8.87 -20.29 -3.74
C SER A 37 -9.22 -19.51 -5.01
N ALA A 38 -9.04 -18.19 -4.95
CA ALA A 38 -9.18 -17.27 -6.06
C ALA A 38 -7.93 -16.38 -6.13
N GLU A 39 -7.39 -16.23 -7.33
CA GLU A 39 -6.22 -15.41 -7.62
C GLU A 39 -6.52 -14.40 -8.74
N ILE A 40 -6.00 -13.19 -8.58
CA ILE A 40 -5.82 -12.24 -9.68
C ILE A 40 -4.38 -11.75 -9.74
N SER A 41 -3.75 -11.91 -10.90
CA SER A 41 -2.43 -11.40 -11.24
C SER A 41 -2.57 -10.19 -12.14
N LEU A 42 -2.04 -9.04 -11.72
CA LEU A 42 -2.04 -7.79 -12.47
C LEU A 42 -0.61 -7.36 -12.80
N ASN A 43 -0.35 -6.97 -14.05
CA ASN A 43 0.96 -6.55 -14.52
C ASN A 43 0.91 -5.23 -15.28
N ARG A 44 1.85 -4.33 -14.99
CA ARG A 44 2.05 -3.07 -15.70
C ARG A 44 3.54 -2.78 -15.87
N ASN A 45 3.95 -2.52 -17.10
CA ASN A 45 5.19 -1.78 -17.38
C ASN A 45 4.81 -0.31 -17.43
N GLY A 46 5.37 0.48 -16.52
CA GLY A 46 5.13 1.90 -16.37
C GLY A 46 6.45 2.64 -16.18
N VAL A 47 6.35 3.86 -15.69
CA VAL A 47 7.50 4.75 -15.51
C VAL A 47 7.53 5.27 -14.08
N VAL A 48 8.74 5.37 -13.52
CA VAL A 48 9.03 6.15 -12.32
C VAL A 48 9.94 7.31 -12.68
N TRP A 49 9.59 8.51 -12.23
CA TRP A 49 10.36 9.73 -12.46
C TRP A 49 11.28 10.05 -11.28
N ASP A 50 12.54 10.34 -11.58
CA ASP A 50 13.54 10.89 -10.66
C ASP A 50 14.03 12.24 -11.22
N GLY A 51 13.38 13.33 -10.79
CA GLY A 51 13.49 14.62 -11.46
C GLY A 51 13.01 14.51 -12.91
N ASP A 52 13.86 14.93 -13.87
CA ASP A 52 13.58 14.83 -15.30
C ASP A 52 13.86 13.44 -15.90
N LYS A 53 14.46 12.54 -15.11
CA LYS A 53 14.83 11.21 -15.59
C LYS A 53 13.65 10.26 -15.50
N LYS A 54 13.32 9.63 -16.62
CA LYS A 54 12.33 8.55 -16.70
C LYS A 54 13.03 7.20 -16.55
N MET A 55 12.53 6.39 -15.61
CA MET A 55 12.99 5.03 -15.35
C MET A 55 11.86 4.05 -15.65
N ASP A 56 12.06 3.17 -16.63
CA ASP A 56 11.10 2.12 -16.94
C ASP A 56 11.06 1.10 -15.79
N VAL A 57 9.86 0.82 -15.27
CA VAL A 57 9.64 -0.08 -14.13
C VAL A 57 8.47 -1.00 -14.43
N SER A 58 8.64 -2.29 -14.13
CA SER A 58 7.54 -3.25 -14.11
C SER A 58 7.01 -3.42 -12.70
N VAL A 59 5.69 -3.39 -12.53
CA VAL A 59 5.00 -3.79 -11.30
C VAL A 59 4.07 -4.94 -11.63
N SER A 60 4.35 -6.09 -11.02
CA SER A 60 3.45 -7.23 -10.93
C SER A 60 2.86 -7.27 -9.52
N LYS A 61 1.55 -7.42 -9.41
CA LYS A 61 0.88 -7.68 -8.14
C LYS A 61 -0.05 -8.88 -8.29
N LYS A 62 -0.05 -9.75 -7.30
CA LYS A 62 -0.88 -10.96 -7.25
C LYS A 62 -1.65 -10.96 -5.96
N ILE A 63 -2.97 -11.03 -6.05
CA ILE A 63 -3.87 -11.03 -4.89
C ILE A 63 -4.47 -12.42 -4.80
N VAL A 64 -4.36 -13.05 -3.63
CA VAL A 64 -4.84 -14.40 -3.37
C VAL A 64 -5.80 -14.37 -2.19
N ILE A 65 -6.98 -14.94 -2.39
CA ILE A 65 -7.97 -15.23 -1.35
C ILE A 65 -8.13 -16.75 -1.30
N SER A 66 -8.15 -17.34 -0.11
CA SER A 66 -8.31 -18.78 0.03
C SER A 66 -9.13 -19.14 1.27
N LYS A 67 -9.71 -20.35 1.28
CA LYS A 67 -10.55 -20.85 2.38
C LYS A 67 -9.77 -21.09 3.68
N GLU A 68 -8.44 -21.16 3.62
CA GLU A 68 -7.62 -21.40 4.81
C GLU A 68 -7.49 -20.17 5.73
N ARG A 69 -7.88 -18.98 5.25
CA ARG A 69 -7.84 -17.75 6.06
C ARG A 69 -9.03 -16.84 5.77
N ASP A 70 -9.52 -16.16 6.80
CA ASP A 70 -10.37 -14.99 6.59
C ASP A 70 -9.49 -13.76 6.32
N GLY A 71 -9.41 -13.36 5.04
CA GLY A 71 -8.56 -12.28 4.58
C GLY A 71 -7.93 -12.56 3.21
N PHE A 72 -6.79 -11.92 2.92
CA PHE A 72 -6.12 -12.06 1.62
C PHE A 72 -4.61 -11.87 1.73
N SER A 73 -3.89 -12.33 0.71
CA SER A 73 -2.44 -12.10 0.57
C SER A 73 -2.17 -11.29 -0.69
N GLY A 74 -1.25 -10.33 -0.60
CA GLY A 74 -0.74 -9.56 -1.72
C GLY A 74 0.72 -9.87 -1.95
N PHE A 75 1.10 -10.24 -3.18
CA PHE A 75 2.47 -10.51 -3.59
C PHE A 75 2.86 -9.52 -4.67
N TYR A 76 3.93 -8.77 -4.46
CA TYR A 76 4.45 -7.77 -5.38
C TYR A 76 5.81 -8.19 -5.92
N LYS A 77 6.01 -7.92 -7.20
CA LYS A 77 7.33 -7.87 -7.83
C LYS A 77 7.49 -6.50 -8.48
N ILE A 78 8.58 -5.83 -8.16
CA ILE A 78 8.96 -4.54 -8.71
C ILE A 78 10.29 -4.76 -9.42
N LYS A 79 10.32 -4.50 -10.73
CA LYS A 79 11.53 -4.67 -11.53
C LYS A 79 11.93 -3.36 -12.18
N ASN A 80 13.15 -2.91 -11.93
CA ASN A 80 13.75 -1.86 -12.73
C ASN A 80 14.06 -2.43 -14.12
N LEU A 81 13.52 -1.84 -15.18
CA LEU A 81 13.78 -2.25 -16.56
C LEU A 81 14.91 -1.43 -17.21
N SER A 82 15.37 -0.39 -16.52
CA SER A 82 16.47 0.47 -16.96
C SER A 82 17.82 -0.06 -16.47
N ASN A 83 18.91 0.37 -17.11
CA ASN A 83 20.28 0.02 -16.69
C ASN A 83 20.79 0.85 -15.51
N ASP A 84 20.21 2.03 -15.30
CA ASP A 84 20.61 2.90 -14.20
C ASP A 84 19.91 2.55 -12.90
N GLY A 85 20.51 2.94 -11.77
CA GLY A 85 19.87 2.82 -10.47
C GLY A 85 18.68 3.78 -10.31
N LEU A 86 17.66 3.34 -9.57
CA LEU A 86 16.47 4.10 -9.22
C LEU A 86 16.31 4.11 -7.69
N LYS A 87 16.39 5.29 -7.06
CA LYS A 87 15.98 5.45 -5.66
C LYS A 87 14.50 5.79 -5.60
N ALA A 88 13.69 4.92 -5.00
CA ALA A 88 12.26 5.15 -4.91
C ALA A 88 11.64 4.62 -3.62
N ILE A 89 10.50 5.20 -3.25
CA ILE A 89 9.64 4.68 -2.20
C ILE A 89 8.43 4.01 -2.86
N PHE A 90 8.35 2.69 -2.74
CA PHE A 90 7.19 1.90 -3.15
C PHE A 90 6.27 1.71 -1.94
N MET A 91 4.98 1.95 -2.13
CA MET A 91 4.01 2.00 -1.04
C MET A 91 2.62 1.58 -1.52
N PRO A 92 2.23 0.30 -1.38
CA PRO A 92 0.87 -0.11 -1.64
C PRO A 92 -0.06 0.50 -0.57
N GLU A 93 -1.17 1.09 -0.99
CA GLU A 93 -2.18 1.65 -0.08
C GLU A 93 -3.25 0.60 0.23
N LEU A 94 -3.44 0.31 1.51
CA LEU A 94 -4.51 -0.56 2.01
C LEU A 94 -5.51 0.30 2.77
N VAL A 95 -6.74 0.38 2.27
CA VAL A 95 -7.80 1.17 2.89
C VAL A 95 -8.68 0.26 3.73
N PHE A 96 -8.81 0.57 5.02
CA PHE A 96 -9.60 -0.17 5.97
C PHE A 96 -10.69 0.69 6.58
N ALA A 97 -11.91 0.15 6.61
CA ALA A 97 -13.01 0.73 7.37
C ALA A 97 -12.90 0.28 8.83
N PHE A 98 -12.03 0.88 9.63
CA PHE A 98 -12.07 0.68 11.09
C PHE A 98 -13.24 1.45 11.71
N SER A 99 -13.68 1.02 12.89
CA SER A 99 -14.84 1.59 13.58
C SER A 99 -14.57 2.96 14.20
N ASN A 100 -13.31 3.25 14.54
CA ASN A 100 -12.91 4.48 15.20
C ASN A 100 -11.50 4.90 14.80
N ILE A 101 -11.26 6.21 14.74
CA ILE A 101 -9.94 6.79 14.48
C ILE A 101 -8.87 6.32 15.48
N SER A 102 -9.23 5.98 16.72
CA SER A 102 -8.30 5.48 17.73
C SER A 102 -7.67 4.12 17.37
N VAL A 103 -8.34 3.32 16.53
CA VAL A 103 -7.81 2.03 16.05
C VAL A 103 -6.60 2.25 15.15
N ALA A 104 -6.68 3.24 14.25
CA ALA A 104 -5.70 3.49 13.20
C ALA A 104 -5.50 4.99 12.99
N ASN A 105 -5.04 5.67 14.04
CA ASN A 105 -4.73 7.09 14.04
C ASN A 105 -3.42 7.40 13.27
N LEU A 106 -3.21 8.68 12.95
CA LEU A 106 -2.00 9.16 12.28
C LEU A 106 -0.75 8.77 13.07
N LYS A 107 0.07 7.85 12.52
CA LYS A 107 1.36 7.44 13.09
C LYS A 107 2.21 6.69 12.08
N GLU A 108 3.51 6.64 12.38
CA GLU A 108 4.43 5.71 11.75
C GLU A 108 4.93 4.68 12.77
N VAL A 109 5.19 3.46 12.28
CA VAL A 109 5.72 2.36 13.09
C VAL A 109 6.90 1.74 12.35
N ASP A 110 8.08 1.79 12.94
CA ASP A 110 9.33 1.37 12.30
C ASP A 110 9.65 -0.11 12.56
N ASN A 111 10.31 -0.73 11.58
CA ASN A 111 10.93 -2.06 11.67
C ASN A 111 9.98 -3.17 12.15
N ILE A 112 8.77 -3.23 11.59
CA ILE A 112 7.76 -4.22 11.92
C ILE A 112 7.63 -5.29 10.83
N ALA A 113 7.50 -6.55 11.24
CA ALA A 113 7.14 -7.66 10.37
C ALA A 113 5.66 -8.09 10.54
N SER A 114 5.00 -7.63 11.59
CA SER A 114 3.58 -7.87 11.87
C SER A 114 2.98 -6.67 12.61
N TYR A 115 1.70 -6.40 12.40
CA TYR A 115 0.95 -5.37 13.11
C TYR A 115 -0.50 -5.82 13.32
N ILE A 116 -1.07 -5.59 14.52
CA ILE A 116 -2.47 -5.92 14.82
C ILE A 116 -3.23 -4.63 15.14
N PHE A 117 -4.30 -4.40 14.40
CA PHE A 117 -5.32 -3.40 14.69
C PHE A 117 -6.39 -4.03 15.57
N ASN A 118 -6.61 -3.46 16.75
CA ASN A 118 -7.63 -3.94 17.68
C ASN A 118 -8.89 -3.09 17.52
N ASP A 119 -9.93 -3.69 16.94
CA ASP A 119 -11.21 -3.03 16.70
C ASP A 119 -12.32 -3.83 17.39
N SER A 120 -12.81 -3.33 18.53
CA SER A 120 -13.82 -4.00 19.33
C SER A 120 -15.19 -4.12 18.65
N VAL A 121 -15.40 -3.42 17.54
CA VAL A 121 -16.67 -3.39 16.80
C VAL A 121 -16.59 -4.20 15.52
N ARG A 122 -15.46 -4.13 14.79
CA ARG A 122 -15.30 -4.77 13.47
C ARG A 122 -14.38 -5.98 13.47
N GLY A 123 -13.80 -6.34 14.60
CA GLY A 123 -12.87 -7.46 14.73
C GLY A 123 -11.42 -7.05 14.50
N ASN A 124 -10.50 -7.84 15.03
CA ASN A 124 -9.08 -7.52 14.97
C ASN A 124 -8.52 -7.85 13.59
N ILE A 125 -7.73 -6.94 13.02
CA ILE A 125 -7.06 -7.14 11.74
C ILE A 125 -5.57 -7.29 11.98
N LYS A 126 -5.00 -8.42 11.55
CA LYS A 126 -3.56 -8.67 11.54
C LYS A 126 -2.98 -8.48 10.15
N LEU A 127 -1.89 -7.74 10.09
CA LEU A 127 -1.01 -7.66 8.94
C LEU A 127 0.28 -8.41 9.24
N ASP A 128 0.72 -9.26 8.31
CA ASP A 128 2.05 -9.89 8.31
C ASP A 128 2.79 -9.49 7.03
N PHE A 129 4.10 -9.25 7.12
CA PHE A 129 4.96 -8.77 6.04
C PHE A 129 6.12 -9.74 5.81
N SER A 130 6.50 -9.97 4.56
CA SER A 130 7.63 -10.86 4.21
C SER A 130 9.00 -10.30 4.58
N ILE A 131 9.08 -8.99 4.84
CA ILE A 131 10.27 -8.29 5.33
C ILE A 131 9.85 -7.28 6.41
N PRO A 132 10.72 -7.00 7.40
CA PRO A 132 10.54 -5.85 8.27
C PRO A 132 10.53 -4.54 7.47
N LEU A 133 9.60 -3.64 7.78
CA LEU A 133 9.44 -2.36 7.08
C LEU A 133 8.89 -1.25 8.00
N LYS A 134 8.85 -0.02 7.50
CA LYS A 134 8.13 1.09 8.15
C LYS A 134 6.67 1.06 7.69
N LEU A 135 5.73 1.13 8.63
CA LEU A 135 4.30 1.20 8.37
C LEU A 135 3.80 2.64 8.60
N TRP A 136 3.15 3.21 7.59
CA TRP A 136 2.43 4.47 7.72
C TRP A 136 0.95 4.20 7.91
N ILE A 137 0.34 4.89 8.88
CA ILE A 137 -1.08 4.76 9.20
C ILE A 137 -1.65 6.16 9.30
N PHE A 138 -2.75 6.45 8.63
CA PHE A 138 -3.41 7.74 8.73
C PHE A 138 -4.91 7.63 8.49
N PRO A 139 -5.72 8.50 9.13
CA PRO A 139 -7.16 8.51 8.95
C PRO A 139 -7.56 9.14 7.61
N ILE A 140 -8.67 8.67 7.05
CA ILE A 140 -9.42 9.37 6.01
C ILE A 140 -10.50 10.16 6.72
N GLU A 141 -10.52 11.47 6.50
CA GLU A 141 -11.48 12.37 7.10
C GLU A 141 -12.14 13.23 6.04
N THR A 142 -13.43 13.45 6.20
CA THR A 142 -14.27 14.25 5.31
C THR A 142 -14.79 15.46 6.05
N ILE A 143 -14.93 16.58 5.37
CA ILE A 143 -15.61 17.76 5.90
C ILE A 143 -17.05 17.72 5.43
N SER A 144 -17.99 17.75 6.37
CA SER A 144 -19.42 17.78 6.09
C SER A 144 -20.09 18.89 6.89
N ASN A 145 -21.15 19.47 6.32
CA ASN A 145 -21.99 20.44 7.01
C ASN A 145 -23.21 19.71 7.61
N SER A 146 -23.33 19.72 8.92
CA SER A 146 -24.46 19.17 9.67
C SER A 146 -25.37 20.30 10.18
N GLU A 147 -26.48 19.94 10.84
CA GLU A 147 -27.34 20.91 11.53
C GLU A 147 -26.61 21.64 12.68
N ASN A 148 -25.51 21.06 13.19
CA ASN A 148 -24.66 21.63 14.24
C ASN A 148 -23.42 22.36 13.67
N GLY A 149 -23.34 22.52 12.35
CA GLY A 149 -22.25 23.22 11.66
C GLY A 149 -21.25 22.31 10.98
N ILE A 150 -20.03 22.81 10.78
CA ILE A 150 -18.99 22.12 10.03
C ILE A 150 -18.31 21.08 10.94
N GLU A 151 -18.31 19.83 10.49
CA GLU A 151 -17.73 18.69 11.20
C GLU A 151 -16.68 17.98 10.35
N LYS A 152 -15.65 17.45 11.01
CA LYS A 152 -14.66 16.56 10.43
C LYS A 152 -15.00 15.12 10.81
N ASN A 153 -15.37 14.32 9.82
CA ASN A 153 -15.90 12.98 10.01
C ASN A 153 -14.92 11.91 9.50
N TYR A 154 -14.60 10.96 10.39
CA TYR A 154 -13.76 9.80 10.09
C TYR A 154 -14.47 8.82 9.16
N GLN A 155 -13.77 8.33 8.13
CA GLN A 155 -14.32 7.43 7.10
C GLN A 155 -13.56 6.09 6.98
N GLY A 156 -12.54 5.89 7.80
CA GLY A 156 -11.62 4.75 7.71
C GLY A 156 -10.18 5.22 7.79
N SER A 157 -9.23 4.30 7.62
CA SER A 157 -7.80 4.64 7.64
C SER A 157 -7.09 3.97 6.48
N VAL A 158 -6.04 4.63 6.01
CA VAL A 158 -5.09 4.06 5.07
C VAL A 158 -3.91 3.50 5.86
N VAL A 159 -3.46 2.32 5.45
CA VAL A 159 -2.29 1.63 5.97
C VAL A 159 -1.35 1.35 4.81
N CYS A 160 -0.11 1.82 4.95
CA CYS A 160 0.85 1.91 3.87
C CYS A 160 2.18 1.26 4.29
N PRO A 161 2.49 0.04 3.82
CA PRO A 161 3.82 -0.54 3.96
C PRO A 161 4.81 0.26 3.12
N ARG A 162 5.71 1.01 3.77
CA ARG A 162 6.64 1.91 3.09
C ARG A 162 7.97 1.20 2.84
N ILE A 163 8.28 0.98 1.57
CA ILE A 163 9.49 0.30 1.12
C ILE A 163 10.37 1.31 0.37
N GLU A 164 11.36 1.84 1.07
CA GLU A 164 12.38 2.70 0.47
C GLU A 164 13.58 1.85 0.03
N ARG A 165 13.92 1.90 -1.26
CA ARG A 165 15.00 1.10 -1.83
C ARG A 165 15.71 1.87 -2.94
N CYS A 166 16.99 1.56 -3.13
CA CYS A 166 17.72 1.86 -4.35
C CYS A 166 17.73 0.59 -5.22
N PHE A 167 16.87 0.55 -6.23
CA PHE A 167 16.81 -0.53 -7.22
C PHE A 167 17.98 -0.36 -8.19
N GLN A 168 18.91 -1.31 -8.21
CA GLN A 168 19.97 -1.36 -9.20
C GLN A 168 19.39 -1.56 -10.61
N GLY A 169 20.21 -1.30 -11.63
CA GLY A 169 19.83 -1.58 -13.01
C GLY A 169 19.40 -3.03 -13.18
N LEU A 170 18.28 -3.25 -13.85
CA LEU A 170 17.70 -4.57 -14.11
C LEU A 170 17.29 -5.38 -12.85
N GLU A 171 17.39 -4.81 -11.65
CA GLU A 171 17.07 -5.49 -10.39
C GLU A 171 15.58 -5.78 -10.28
N GLU A 172 15.25 -6.98 -9.78
CA GLU A 172 13.92 -7.35 -9.34
C GLU A 172 13.88 -7.47 -7.80
N PHE A 173 12.85 -6.87 -7.21
CA PHE A 173 12.55 -6.95 -5.80
C PHE A 173 11.17 -7.57 -5.59
N SER A 174 11.07 -8.50 -4.65
CA SER A 174 9.80 -9.12 -4.26
C SER A 174 9.45 -8.79 -2.81
N PHE A 175 8.18 -8.53 -2.57
CA PHE A 175 7.61 -8.27 -1.26
C PHE A 175 6.20 -8.84 -1.20
N SER A 176 5.81 -9.43 -0.08
CA SER A 176 4.43 -9.83 0.15
C SER A 176 3.93 -9.41 1.52
N PHE A 177 2.63 -9.25 1.61
CA PHE A 177 1.93 -9.10 2.87
C PHE A 177 0.72 -10.03 2.91
N SER A 178 0.20 -10.23 4.12
CA SER A 178 -1.10 -10.84 4.29
C SER A 178 -1.94 -10.12 5.32
N VAL A 179 -3.25 -10.13 5.09
CA VAL A 179 -4.29 -9.62 5.97
C VAL A 179 -5.04 -10.83 6.53
N ALA A 180 -5.27 -10.85 7.85
CA ALA A 180 -6.14 -11.81 8.50
C ALA A 180 -7.10 -11.11 9.45
N VAL A 181 -8.35 -11.57 9.48
CA VAL A 181 -9.29 -11.32 10.58
C VAL A 181 -8.99 -12.33 11.69
N LEU A 182 -8.87 -11.87 12.93
CA LEU A 182 -8.61 -12.71 14.11
C LEU A 182 -9.86 -12.99 14.95
#